data_AF-A0A812P349-F1
#
_entry.id   AF-A0A812P349-F1
#
_cell.length_a   1.000
_cell.length_b   1.000
_cell.length_c   1.000
_cell.angle_alpha   90.00
_cell.angle_beta   90.00
_cell.angle_gamma   90.00
#
_symmetry.space_group_name_H-M   'P 1'
#
loop_
_entity.id
_entity.type
_entity.pdbx_description
1 polymer ?
#
loop_
_entity_poly.entity_id
_entity_poly.type
_entity_poly.pdbx_seq_one_letter_code
_entity_poly.pdbx_strand_id
1 'polypeptide(L)'
;MAKAGGLPSCGFAVFADKGGQPPLLVERRAKGKRVTVISGVRGNARALCTALTTLLGVGGTVHAKGALADVEVQGEQVERVAQALTQLGCLRGPTGAKAPAPVTVVERSCGYDAFLKEEEGTRKDRKERHRAGPTLEPPEPPEDAPCRAWHG
;
A
#
# COMPACT_ATOMS: atom_id res chain seq x y z
N MET A 1 -20.27 7.38 -19.28
CA MET A 1 -20.42 8.53 -18.37
C MET A 1 -20.09 8.07 -16.96
N ALA A 2 -18.89 8.37 -16.45
CA ALA A 2 -18.52 8.01 -15.08
C ALA A 2 -19.22 8.97 -14.10
N LYS A 3 -20.02 8.44 -13.17
CA LYS A 3 -20.70 9.24 -12.14
C LYS A 3 -19.65 10.03 -11.34
N ALA A 4 -19.70 11.36 -11.45
CA ALA A 4 -18.95 12.28 -10.63
C ALA A 4 -19.48 12.19 -9.19
N GLY A 5 -18.68 11.62 -8.27
CA GLY A 5 -19.01 11.67 -6.84
C GLY A 5 -18.52 10.50 -5.97
N GLY A 6 -17.96 9.44 -6.55
CA GLY A 6 -17.41 8.32 -5.77
C GLY A 6 -15.99 8.61 -5.26
N LEU A 7 -15.71 8.24 -4.00
CA LEU A 7 -14.33 8.10 -3.52
C LEU A 7 -13.62 7.01 -4.34
N PRO A 8 -12.32 7.17 -4.64
CA PRO A 8 -11.53 6.12 -5.31
C PRO A 8 -11.48 4.84 -4.48
N SER A 9 -11.04 3.73 -5.09
CA SER A 9 -10.86 2.44 -4.40
C SER A 9 -9.96 2.53 -3.17
N CYS A 10 -9.06 3.51 -3.11
CA CYS A 10 -8.22 3.78 -1.93
C CYS A 10 -8.96 4.46 -0.76
N GLY A 11 -10.23 4.85 -0.91
CA GLY A 11 -11.07 5.38 0.17
C GLY A 11 -10.78 6.84 0.59
N PHE A 12 -9.84 7.51 -0.10
CA PHE A 12 -9.51 8.92 0.10
C PHE A 12 -9.19 9.61 -1.23
N ALA A 13 -9.51 10.89 -1.34
CA ALA A 13 -9.23 11.69 -2.53
C ALA A 13 -8.58 13.02 -2.16
N VAL A 14 -7.58 13.43 -2.94
CA VAL A 14 -6.93 14.73 -2.82
C VAL A 14 -7.25 15.53 -4.08
N PHE A 15 -7.76 16.74 -3.92
CA PHE A 15 -8.12 17.59 -5.05
C PHE A 15 -6.92 18.44 -5.44
N ALA A 16 -6.52 18.37 -6.69
CA ALA A 16 -5.47 19.20 -7.23
C ALA A 16 -5.91 20.68 -7.27
N ASP A 17 -4.93 21.58 -7.24
CA ASP A 17 -5.16 23.00 -7.47
C ASP A 17 -5.64 23.26 -8.90
N LYS A 18 -6.02 24.51 -9.16
CA LYS A 18 -6.45 24.98 -10.50
C LYS A 18 -5.44 24.64 -11.62
N GLY A 19 -4.16 24.53 -11.28
CA GLY A 19 -3.07 24.14 -12.20
C GLY A 19 -2.87 22.62 -12.36
N GLY A 20 -3.73 21.78 -11.76
CA GLY A 20 -3.59 20.32 -11.81
C GLY A 20 -2.46 19.76 -10.94
N GLN A 21 -1.80 20.59 -10.13
CA GLN A 21 -0.76 20.17 -9.19
C GLN A 21 -1.38 19.74 -7.85
N PRO A 22 -0.77 18.78 -7.14
CA PRO A 22 -1.23 18.41 -5.81
C PRO A 22 -1.08 19.60 -4.83
N PRO A 23 -2.05 19.81 -3.93
CA PRO A 23 -2.10 20.98 -3.04
C PRO A 23 -1.13 20.80 -1.86
N LEU A 24 0.16 20.88 -2.16
CA LEU A 24 1.28 20.65 -1.24
C LEU A 24 1.89 21.98 -0.81
N LEU A 25 2.07 22.16 0.50
CA LEU A 25 2.73 23.32 1.09
C LEU A 25 3.87 22.88 1.99
N VAL A 26 5.03 23.52 1.91
CA VAL A 26 6.13 23.28 2.87
C VAL A 26 6.05 24.33 3.97
N GLU A 27 5.79 23.89 5.19
CA GLU A 27 5.76 24.75 6.37
C GLU A 27 7.04 24.59 7.20
N ARG A 28 7.57 25.73 7.65
CA ARG A 28 8.67 25.77 8.63
C ARG A 28 8.08 25.84 10.04
N ARG A 29 8.41 24.84 10.85
CA ARG A 29 8.04 24.74 12.27
C ARG A 29 9.20 25.15 13.18
N ALA A 30 8.91 25.20 14.48
CA ALA A 30 9.88 25.52 15.51
C ALA A 30 11.16 24.68 15.36
N LYS A 31 12.31 25.29 15.73
CA LYS A 31 13.63 24.65 15.68
C LYS A 31 14.08 24.25 14.26
N GLY A 32 13.63 24.97 13.23
CA GLY A 32 14.07 24.77 11.85
C GLY A 32 13.56 23.49 11.18
N LYS A 33 12.64 22.76 11.84
CA LYS A 33 12.01 21.57 11.26
C LYS A 33 11.09 21.99 10.11
N ARG A 34 11.13 21.23 9.01
CA ARG A 34 10.23 21.42 7.87
C ARG A 34 9.21 20.29 7.86
N VAL A 35 7.99 20.61 7.48
CA VAL A 35 6.93 19.64 7.25
C VAL A 35 6.26 19.96 5.92
N THR A 36 5.81 18.92 5.23
CA THR A 36 5.03 19.04 3.99
C THR A 36 3.57 18.80 4.35
N VAL A 37 2.72 19.79 4.12
CA VAL A 37 1.28 19.75 4.40
C VAL A 37 0.54 19.46 3.10
N ILE A 38 -0.31 18.44 3.14
CA ILE A 38 -1.24 18.07 2.07
C ILE A 38 -2.61 18.56 2.48
N SER A 39 -3.15 19.53 1.75
CA SER A 39 -4.45 20.11 2.09
C SER A 39 -5.60 19.49 1.30
N GLY A 40 -6.82 19.59 1.84
CA GLY A 40 -8.03 19.24 1.10
C GLY A 40 -8.22 17.74 0.85
N VAL A 41 -7.80 16.90 1.79
CA VAL A 41 -8.04 15.45 1.75
C VAL A 41 -9.50 15.18 2.11
N ARG A 42 -10.20 14.43 1.25
CA ARG A 42 -11.56 13.91 1.48
C ARG A 42 -11.54 12.42 1.76
N GLY A 43 -12.42 11.96 2.63
CA GLY A 43 -12.53 10.55 3.02
C GLY A 43 -11.56 10.19 4.14
N ASN A 44 -10.96 9.00 4.08
CA ASN A 44 -10.14 8.49 5.17
C ASN A 44 -8.70 9.02 5.13
N ALA A 45 -8.46 10.18 5.75
CA ALA A 45 -7.14 10.79 5.82
C ALA A 45 -6.11 10.00 6.66
N ARG A 46 -6.56 9.17 7.61
CA ARG A 46 -5.66 8.27 8.36
C ARG A 46 -5.07 7.22 7.43
N ALA A 47 -5.88 6.63 6.54
CA ALA A 47 -5.41 5.68 5.54
C ALA A 47 -4.39 6.30 4.58
N LEU A 48 -4.61 7.55 4.14
CA LEU A 48 -3.62 8.29 3.35
C LEU A 48 -2.31 8.47 4.11
N CYS A 49 -2.36 8.89 5.38
CA CYS A 49 -1.16 9.06 6.19
C CYS A 49 -0.39 7.74 6.35
N THR A 50 -1.08 6.63 6.65
CA THR A 50 -0.46 5.30 6.76
C THR A 50 0.17 4.85 5.43
N ALA A 51 -0.53 5.06 4.31
CA ALA A 51 0.00 4.74 2.99
C ALA A 51 1.27 5.54 2.67
N LEU A 52 1.28 6.85 2.96
CA LEU A 52 2.45 7.70 2.77
C LEU A 52 3.61 7.30 3.69
N THR A 53 3.33 7.01 4.96
CA THR A 53 4.35 6.50 5.89
C THR A 53 4.96 5.18 5.40
N THR A 54 4.15 4.28 4.85
CA THR A 54 4.61 2.99 4.33
C THR A 54 5.44 3.15 3.04
N LEU A 55 4.99 4.00 2.12
CA LEU A 55 5.68 4.22 0.83
C LEU A 55 6.96 5.05 0.97
N LEU A 56 6.95 6.06 1.83
CA LEU A 56 8.02 7.03 1.93
C LEU A 56 8.95 6.80 3.13
N GLY A 57 8.54 5.99 4.10
CA GLY A 57 9.29 5.73 5.33
C GLY A 57 9.35 6.93 6.28
N VAL A 58 8.35 7.81 6.23
CA VAL A 58 8.31 9.08 6.97
C VAL A 58 7.14 9.13 7.95
N GLY A 59 7.37 9.77 9.10
CA GLY A 59 6.30 10.06 10.05
C GLY A 59 5.33 11.12 9.49
N GLY A 60 4.06 11.01 9.86
CA GLY A 60 3.04 11.99 9.50
C GLY A 60 1.95 12.08 10.55
N THR A 61 1.18 13.17 10.50
CA THR A 61 0.07 13.45 11.40
C THR A 61 -1.12 13.99 10.62
N VAL A 62 -2.33 13.60 11.03
CA VAL A 62 -3.57 14.04 10.38
C VAL A 62 -4.21 15.14 11.22
N HIS A 63 -4.57 16.25 10.59
CA HIS A 63 -5.33 17.35 11.18
C HIS A 63 -6.72 17.38 10.58
N ALA A 64 -7.73 17.04 11.39
CA ALA A 64 -9.12 17.10 10.94
C ALA A 64 -9.59 18.56 10.87
N LYS A 65 -10.17 18.95 9.73
CA LYS A 65 -10.78 20.27 9.46
C LYS A 65 -12.24 20.08 9.03
N GLY A 66 -13.05 19.53 9.92
CA GLY A 66 -14.47 19.24 9.66
C GLY A 66 -14.64 18.13 8.60
N ALA A 67 -15.27 18.45 7.47
CA ALA A 67 -15.49 17.52 6.36
C ALA A 67 -14.22 17.28 5.50
N LEU A 68 -13.18 18.07 5.72
CA LEU A 68 -11.87 17.93 5.10
C LEU A 68 -10.84 17.57 6.18
N ALA A 69 -9.70 17.04 5.75
CA ALA A 69 -8.55 16.88 6.61
C ALA A 69 -7.28 17.30 5.87
N ASP A 70 -6.29 17.72 6.64
CA ASP A 70 -4.95 17.97 6.16
C ASP A 70 -4.03 16.89 6.70
N VAL A 71 -3.08 16.45 5.89
CA VAL A 71 -2.08 15.46 6.29
C VAL A 71 -0.72 16.14 6.27
N GLU A 72 -0.08 16.18 7.42
CA GLU A 72 1.29 16.66 7.57
C GLU A 72 2.26 15.49 7.48
N VAL A 73 3.32 15.67 6.72
CA VAL A 73 4.41 14.73 6.53
C VAL A 73 5.71 15.38 7.00
N GLN A 74 6.54 14.64 7.73
CA GLN A 74 7.81 15.17 8.22
C GLN A 74 8.81 15.37 7.08
N GLY A 75 9.50 16.52 7.12
CA GLY A 75 10.51 16.90 6.14
C GLY A 75 9.95 17.64 4.93
N GLU A 76 10.86 18.05 4.06
CA GLU A 76 10.55 18.62 2.75
C GLU A 76 10.53 17.48 1.74
N GLN A 77 9.34 17.00 1.40
CA GLN A 77 9.13 15.77 0.62
C GLN A 77 8.20 15.99 -0.57
N VAL A 78 8.11 17.22 -1.08
CA VAL A 78 7.11 17.65 -2.08
C VAL A 78 7.09 16.72 -3.30
N GLU A 79 8.25 16.45 -3.91
CA GLU A 79 8.34 15.61 -5.11
C GLU A 79 7.92 14.16 -4.83
N ARG A 80 8.40 13.59 -3.72
CA ARG A 80 8.12 12.21 -3.32
C ARG A 80 6.64 12.01 -2.96
N VAL A 81 6.04 12.99 -2.29
CA VAL A 81 4.60 13.00 -1.98
C VAL A 81 3.78 13.14 -3.26
N ALA A 82 4.16 14.03 -4.18
CA ALA A 82 3.45 14.18 -5.46
C ALA A 82 3.46 12.89 -6.29
N GLN A 83 4.62 12.21 -6.36
CA GLN A 83 4.74 10.92 -7.02
C GLN A 83 3.88 9.85 -6.33
N ALA A 84 3.91 9.76 -4.99
CA ALA A 84 3.11 8.80 -4.24
C ALA A 84 1.60 9.02 -4.43
N LEU A 85 1.12 10.27 -4.40
CA LEU A 85 -0.29 10.59 -4.65
C LEU A 85 -0.74 10.21 -6.07
N THR A 86 0.18 10.30 -7.05
CA THR A 86 -0.08 9.88 -8.43
C THR A 86 -0.13 8.35 -8.54
N GLN A 87 0.81 7.65 -7.90
CA GLN A 87 0.86 6.18 -7.85
C GLN A 87 -0.38 5.56 -7.16
N LEU A 88 -0.85 6.20 -6.08
CA LEU A 88 -2.06 5.79 -5.36
C LEU A 88 -3.36 6.10 -6.12
N GLY A 89 -3.30 6.84 -7.23
CA GLY A 89 -4.46 7.21 -8.03
C GLY A 89 -5.49 8.06 -7.26
N CYS A 90 -5.06 8.72 -6.17
CA CYS A 90 -5.93 9.49 -5.29
C CYS A 90 -6.03 10.97 -5.66
N LEU A 91 -5.12 11.45 -6.53
CA LEU A 91 -5.14 12.84 -7.01
C LEU A 91 -6.26 13.04 -8.04
N ARG A 92 -7.15 13.99 -7.79
CA ARG A 92 -8.25 14.38 -8.66
C ARG A 92 -8.03 15.78 -9.19
N GLY A 93 -7.77 15.90 -10.48
CA GLY A 93 -7.60 17.19 -11.16
C GLY A 93 -8.92 17.98 -11.30
N PRO A 94 -8.86 19.31 -11.52
CA PRO A 94 -10.02 20.09 -11.90
C PRO A 94 -10.48 19.66 -13.30
N THR A 95 -11.49 18.79 -13.37
CA THR A 95 -12.43 18.52 -14.49
C THR A 95 -11.98 18.74 -15.94
N GLY A 96 -10.71 18.51 -16.28
CA GLY A 96 -10.17 18.76 -17.63
C GLY A 96 -8.74 18.26 -17.89
N ALA A 97 -8.00 17.84 -16.85
CA ALA A 97 -6.71 17.21 -17.06
C ALA A 97 -6.92 15.77 -17.57
N LYS A 98 -6.55 15.56 -18.83
CA LYS A 98 -6.43 14.28 -19.54
C LYS A 98 -5.92 13.20 -18.57
N ALA A 99 -6.68 12.11 -18.46
CA ALA A 99 -6.33 10.98 -17.59
C ALA A 99 -4.85 10.60 -17.79
N PRO A 100 -4.06 10.42 -16.70
CA PRO A 100 -2.70 9.93 -16.85
C PRO A 100 -2.75 8.59 -17.60
N ALA A 101 -1.81 8.42 -18.51
CA ALA A 101 -1.66 7.25 -19.38
C ALA A 101 -1.78 5.93 -18.58
N PRO A 102 -2.26 4.84 -19.22
CA PRO A 102 -2.40 3.55 -18.54
C PRO A 102 -1.09 3.18 -17.87
N VAL A 103 -1.20 2.83 -16.58
CA VAL A 103 -0.10 2.39 -15.73
C VAL A 103 0.65 1.28 -16.46
N THR A 104 1.84 1.61 -16.99
CA THR A 104 2.79 0.60 -17.46
C THR A 104 3.22 -0.18 -16.23
N VAL A 105 2.68 -1.38 -16.10
CA VAL A 105 3.16 -2.38 -15.14
C VAL A 105 4.62 -2.62 -15.50
N VAL A 106 5.53 -2.01 -14.74
CA VAL A 106 6.95 -2.34 -14.82
C VAL A 106 7.06 -3.73 -14.21
N GLU A 107 7.03 -4.75 -15.06
CA GLU A 107 7.50 -6.08 -14.70
C GLU A 107 8.94 -5.92 -14.21
N ARG A 108 9.12 -6.00 -12.89
CA ARG A 108 10.45 -6.10 -12.32
C ARG A 108 10.95 -7.48 -12.71
N SER A 109 11.83 -7.54 -13.69
CA SER A 109 12.63 -8.73 -13.97
C SER A 109 13.61 -8.93 -12.81
N CYS A 110 13.08 -9.38 -11.68
CA CYS A 110 13.91 -9.86 -10.59
C CYS A 110 14.55 -11.18 -11.08
N GLY A 111 15.82 -11.42 -10.73
CA GLY A 111 16.53 -12.65 -11.17
C GLY A 111 15.83 -13.96 -10.77
N TYR A 112 14.81 -13.89 -9.90
CA TYR A 112 13.95 -15.00 -9.54
C TYR A 112 13.01 -15.44 -10.68
N ASP A 113 12.62 -14.52 -11.58
CA ASP A 113 11.80 -14.85 -12.75
C ASP A 113 12.58 -15.67 -13.80
N ALA A 114 13.90 -15.46 -13.88
CA ALA A 114 14.77 -16.27 -14.73
C ALA A 114 14.85 -17.72 -14.20
N PHE A 115 14.91 -17.88 -12.88
CA PHE A 115 14.94 -19.19 -12.23
C PHE A 115 13.62 -19.97 -12.41
N LEU A 116 12.47 -19.29 -12.34
CA LEU A 116 11.16 -19.90 -12.58
C LEU A 116 10.91 -20.28 -14.04
N LYS A 117 11.42 -19.51 -15.01
CA LYS A 117 11.30 -19.84 -16.44
C LYS A 117 12.18 -21.01 -16.88
N GLU A 118 13.31 -21.24 -16.20
CA GLU A 118 14.18 -22.40 -16.48
C GLU A 118 13.57 -23.73 -15.99
N GLU A 119 12.72 -23.72 -14.97
CA GLU A 119 12.10 -24.94 -14.41
C GLU A 119 10.99 -25.57 -15.28
N GLU A 120 10.46 -24.87 -16.30
CA GLU A 120 9.51 -25.48 -17.25
C GLU A 120 10.19 -26.38 -18.30
N GLY A 121 11.52 -26.27 -18.49
CA GLY A 121 12.23 -26.93 -19.61
C GLY A 121 13.03 -28.18 -19.29
N THR A 122 13.40 -28.43 -18.02
CA THR A 122 14.34 -29.53 -17.69
C THR A 122 13.98 -30.25 -16.39
N ARG A 123 12.78 -30.85 -16.32
CA ARG A 123 12.47 -31.92 -15.36
C ARG A 123 13.13 -33.24 -15.76
N LYS A 124 14.47 -33.30 -15.75
CA LYS A 124 15.20 -34.57 -15.72
C LYS A 124 16.22 -34.50 -14.58
N ASP A 125 16.09 -35.45 -13.66
CA ASP A 125 17.02 -35.72 -12.56
C ASP A 125 17.00 -34.80 -11.32
N ARG A 126 15.82 -34.59 -10.72
CA ARG A 126 15.77 -34.32 -9.27
C ARG A 126 15.59 -35.64 -8.53
N LYS A 127 16.68 -36.16 -7.97
CA LYS A 127 16.68 -37.33 -7.06
C LYS A 127 15.60 -37.15 -5.99
N GLU A 128 14.64 -38.08 -5.97
CA GLU A 128 13.49 -38.11 -5.07
C GLU A 128 13.98 -38.17 -3.62
N ARG A 129 14.04 -37.00 -2.97
CA ARG A 129 14.63 -36.86 -1.62
C ARG A 129 13.68 -37.26 -0.49
N HIS A 130 12.41 -37.49 -0.81
CA HIS A 130 11.39 -37.88 0.15
C HIS A 130 10.60 -39.05 -0.41
N ARG A 131 11.13 -40.26 -0.23
CA ARG A 131 10.27 -41.45 -0.23
C ARG A 131 9.22 -41.22 0.86
N ALA A 132 7.94 -41.22 0.49
CA ALA A 132 6.85 -41.16 1.46
C ALA A 132 7.09 -42.25 2.52
N GLY A 133 7.46 -41.82 3.72
CA GLY A 133 7.49 -42.73 4.87
C GLY A 133 6.06 -43.20 5.14
N PRO A 134 5.87 -44.39 5.74
CA PRO A 134 4.56 -44.80 6.19
C PRO A 134 4.01 -43.73 7.13
N THR A 135 2.80 -43.25 6.86
CA THR A 135 2.05 -42.38 7.77
C THR A 135 1.90 -43.13 9.08
N LEU A 136 2.69 -42.76 10.08
CA LEU A 136 2.51 -43.25 11.44
C LEU A 136 1.24 -42.59 11.96
N GLU A 137 0.16 -43.37 12.07
CA GLU A 137 -1.01 -42.92 12.82
C GLU A 137 -0.56 -42.64 14.26
N PRO A 138 -0.81 -41.43 14.80
CA PRO A 138 -0.55 -41.16 16.20
C PRO A 138 -1.36 -42.14 17.05
N PRO A 139 -0.77 -42.76 18.08
CA PRO A 139 -1.53 -43.64 18.97
C PRO A 139 -2.64 -42.84 19.62
N GLU A 140 -3.84 -43.43 19.66
CA GLU A 140 -4.95 -42.82 20.41
C GLU A 140 -4.53 -42.64 21.88
N PRO A 141 -4.85 -41.49 22.48
CA PRO A 141 -4.51 -41.26 23.88
C PRO A 141 -5.22 -42.31 24.77
N PRO A 142 -4.57 -42.78 25.85
CA PRO A 142 -5.15 -43.73 26.79
C PRO A 142 -6.51 -43.26 27.33
N GLU A 143 -7.36 -44.20 27.71
CA GLU A 143 -8.70 -43.87 28.22
C GLU A 143 -8.68 -42.99 29.47
N ASP A 144 -7.63 -43.12 30.29
CA ASP A 144 -7.40 -42.33 31.50
C ASP A 144 -6.71 -40.98 31.24
N ALA A 145 -6.52 -40.58 29.98
CA ALA A 145 -5.82 -39.34 29.67
C ALA A 145 -6.66 -38.11 30.09
N PRO A 146 -6.11 -37.19 30.89
CA PRO A 146 -6.85 -36.03 31.41
C PRO A 146 -7.30 -35.06 30.30
N CYS A 147 -6.68 -35.13 29.11
CA CYS A 147 -7.06 -34.34 27.96
C CYS A 147 -8.42 -34.73 27.36
N ARG A 148 -8.95 -35.94 27.62
CA ARG A 148 -10.27 -36.35 27.10
C ARG A 148 -11.42 -35.48 27.61
N ALA A 149 -11.30 -34.87 28.79
CA ALA A 149 -12.28 -33.92 29.31
C ALA A 149 -12.43 -32.65 28.44
N TRP A 150 -11.47 -32.40 27.54
CA TRP A 150 -11.38 -31.20 26.69
C TRP A 150 -11.70 -31.48 25.22
N HIS A 151 -11.83 -32.75 24.83
CA HIS A 151 -12.04 -33.19 23.45
C HIS A 151 -13.46 -33.75 23.19
N GLY A 152 -14.44 -33.32 24.00
CA GLY A 152 -15.86 -33.62 23.80
C GLY A 152 -16.49 -32.88 22.63
#